data_AF-A0A934GIJ2-F1
#
_entry.id   AF-A0A934GIJ2-F1
#
_cell.length_a   1.000
_cell.length_b   1.000
_cell.length_c   1.000
_cell.angle_alpha   90.00
_cell.angle_beta   90.00
_cell.angle_gamma   90.00
#
_symmetry.space_group_name_H-M   'P 1'
#
loop_
_entity.id
_entity.type
_entity.pdbx_description
1 polymer ?
#
loop_
_entity_poly.entity_id
_entity_poly.type
_entity_poly.pdbx_seq_one_letter_code
_entity_poly.pdbx_strand_id
1 'polypeptide(L)'
;MTTPTRAKPESRQATGKRGGKSSTSFKPGRSGNPGGRPKKTEEQRTLEQMCREKTPDALGTVLSIMASGENERNKLAAAQYVIDRGWGKAKQEIEHVGKGGAELSLSVSFVPSVK
;
A
#
# COMPACT_ATOMS: atom_id res chain seq x y z
N MET A 1 28.96 -13.91 26.80
CA MET A 1 29.03 -12.71 25.93
C MET A 1 27.72 -11.95 26.09
N THR A 2 27.77 -10.83 26.82
CA THR A 2 26.62 -10.12 27.36
C THR A 2 26.23 -8.99 26.40
N THR A 3 25.00 -8.99 25.89
CA THR A 3 24.51 -7.93 25.01
C THR A 3 24.25 -6.65 25.81
N PRO A 4 24.69 -5.45 25.35
CA PRO A 4 24.39 -4.21 26.04
C PRO A 4 22.93 -3.79 25.76
N THR A 5 22.17 -3.59 26.83
CA THR A 5 20.84 -2.99 26.83
C THR A 5 20.91 -1.58 26.25
N ARG A 6 20.28 -1.36 25.09
CA ARG A 6 20.15 -0.05 24.46
C ARG A 6 19.29 0.87 25.33
N ALA A 7 19.91 1.91 25.88
CA ALA A 7 19.24 2.97 26.63
C ALA A 7 18.18 3.68 25.76
N LYS A 8 17.04 4.05 26.38
CA LYS A 8 15.98 4.84 25.75
C LYS A 8 16.49 6.27 25.51
N PRO A 9 16.32 6.86 24.31
CA PRO A 9 16.70 8.25 24.09
C PRO A 9 15.77 9.20 24.86
N GLU A 10 16.39 10.20 25.47
CA GLU A 10 15.86 11.13 26.48
C GLU A 10 14.87 12.19 25.92
N SER A 11 14.56 12.16 24.63
CA SER A 11 13.90 13.28 23.92
C SER A 11 12.37 13.16 23.75
N ARG A 12 11.68 12.23 24.41
CA ARG A 12 10.20 12.24 24.41
C ARG A 12 9.65 13.16 25.49
N GLN A 13 9.63 14.47 25.22
CA GLN A 13 8.79 15.38 26.00
C GLN A 13 7.31 14.97 25.81
N ALA A 14 6.65 14.63 26.91
CA ALA A 14 5.25 14.27 26.92
C ALA A 14 4.40 15.52 26.69
N THR A 15 4.06 15.80 25.42
CA THR A 15 3.08 16.83 25.08
C THR A 15 1.75 16.52 25.76
N GLY A 16 1.19 17.51 26.46
CA GLY A 16 0.15 17.39 27.48
C GLY A 16 -1.13 16.61 27.12
N LYS A 17 -1.85 16.23 28.20
CA LYS A 17 -3.08 15.42 28.25
C LYS A 17 -4.08 15.77 27.14
N ARG A 18 -4.07 15.02 26.04
CA ARG A 18 -5.15 15.00 25.05
C ARG A 18 -6.00 13.75 25.26
N GLY A 19 -7.20 13.94 25.81
CA GLY A 19 -8.23 12.89 25.99
C GLY A 19 -7.92 11.88 27.09
N GLY A 20 -8.85 11.71 28.04
CA GLY A 20 -8.77 10.59 28.99
C GLY A 20 -8.74 9.26 28.24
N LYS A 21 -8.02 8.27 28.78
CA LYS A 21 -8.00 6.90 28.26
C LYS A 21 -9.44 6.41 28.13
N SER A 22 -10.00 6.37 26.93
CA SER A 22 -11.28 5.71 26.69
C SER A 22 -11.06 4.20 26.74
N SER A 23 -12.12 3.43 27.01
CA SER A 23 -12.08 1.96 26.97
C SER A 23 -11.63 1.41 25.60
N THR A 24 -11.68 2.23 24.56
CA THR A 24 -11.28 1.94 23.18
C THR A 24 -9.86 2.40 22.84
N SER A 25 -9.16 3.10 23.73
CA SER A 25 -7.79 3.55 23.46
C SER A 25 -6.80 2.38 23.44
N PHE A 26 -5.97 2.29 22.40
CA PHE A 26 -4.91 1.28 22.33
C PHE A 26 -3.88 1.52 23.43
N LYS A 27 -3.51 0.45 24.14
CA LYS A 27 -2.50 0.52 25.20
C LYS A 27 -1.14 0.88 24.59
N PRO A 28 -0.42 1.90 25.08
CA PRO A 28 0.92 2.23 24.62
C PRO A 28 1.83 0.99 24.68
N GLY A 29 2.52 0.67 23.58
CA GLY A 29 3.38 -0.50 23.47
C GLY A 29 2.68 -1.83 23.16
N ARG A 30 1.34 -1.84 23.01
CA ARG A 30 0.57 -2.98 22.52
C ARG A 30 -0.06 -2.64 21.17
N SER A 31 0.40 -3.33 20.12
CA SER A 31 -0.27 -3.27 18.81
C SER A 31 -1.71 -3.74 18.94
N GLY A 32 -2.64 -3.02 18.30
CA GLY A 32 -4.05 -3.44 18.16
C GLY A 32 -4.23 -4.69 17.31
N ASN A 33 -3.25 -5.01 16.46
CA ASN A 33 -3.13 -6.26 15.74
C ASN A 33 -1.79 -6.92 16.10
N PRO A 34 -1.71 -7.67 17.22
CA PRO A 34 -0.47 -8.31 17.65
C PRO A 34 -0.04 -9.45 16.70
N GLY A 35 -0.98 -10.08 15.98
CA GLY A 35 -0.70 -11.10 14.97
C GLY A 35 -0.23 -10.53 13.62
N GLY A 36 -0.49 -9.24 13.37
CA GLY A 36 -0.13 -8.57 12.12
C GLY A 36 -0.68 -9.29 10.89
N ARG A 37 -0.14 -8.96 9.71
CA ARG A 37 -0.21 -9.87 8.57
C ARG A 37 0.83 -10.96 8.81
N PRO A 38 0.48 -12.26 8.71
CA PRO A 38 1.46 -13.33 8.87
C PRO A 38 2.63 -13.13 7.91
N LYS A 39 3.83 -13.45 8.37
CA LYS A 39 5.03 -13.39 7.54
C LYS A 39 4.87 -14.39 6.39
N LYS A 40 5.29 -13.98 5.18
CA LYS A 40 5.33 -14.89 4.04
C LYS A 40 6.18 -16.10 4.36
N THR A 41 5.68 -17.29 4.00
CA THR A 41 6.45 -18.53 4.04
C THR A 41 7.63 -18.47 3.07
N GLU A 42 8.62 -19.34 3.25
CA GLU A 42 9.77 -19.40 2.33
C GLU A 42 9.30 -19.77 0.91
N GLU A 43 8.38 -20.72 0.78
CA GLU A 43 7.75 -21.12 -0.48
C GLU A 43 7.06 -19.96 -1.22
N GLN A 44 6.39 -19.06 -0.49
CA GLN A 44 5.77 -17.88 -1.11
C GLN A 44 6.82 -16.91 -1.65
N ARG A 45 7.96 -16.77 -0.95
CA ARG A 45 9.04 -15.89 -1.39
C ARG A 45 9.77 -16.47 -2.60
N THR A 46 10.01 -17.79 -2.62
CA THR A 46 10.64 -18.46 -3.76
C THR A 46 9.74 -18.41 -4.98
N LEU A 47 8.44 -18.63 -4.83
CA LEU A 47 7.47 -18.45 -5.92
C LEU A 47 7.48 -17.03 -6.48
N GLU A 48 7.43 -16.02 -5.61
CA GLU A 48 7.50 -14.61 -6.03
C GLU A 48 8.80 -14.30 -6.79
N GLN A 49 9.93 -14.86 -6.34
CA GLN A 49 11.20 -14.69 -7.01
C GLN A 49 11.20 -15.35 -8.40
N MET A 50 10.77 -16.60 -8.52
CA MET A 50 10.69 -17.30 -9.80
C MET A 50 9.78 -16.57 -10.80
N CYS A 51 8.64 -16.04 -10.35
CA CYS A 51 7.76 -15.25 -11.19
C CYS A 51 8.41 -13.94 -11.68
N ARG A 52 9.17 -13.26 -10.81
CA ARG A 52 9.92 -12.05 -11.20
C ARG A 52 10.99 -12.37 -12.24
N GLU A 53 11.72 -13.45 -12.04
CA GLU A 53 12.74 -13.92 -12.98
C GLU A 53 12.15 -14.28 -14.35
N LYS A 54 10.91 -14.80 -14.40
CA LYS A 54 10.18 -15.09 -15.65
C LYS A 54 9.47 -13.90 -16.29
N THR A 55 9.50 -12.73 -15.66
CA THR A 55 8.85 -11.52 -16.21
C THR A 55 9.35 -11.14 -17.61
N PRO A 56 10.67 -11.22 -17.95
CA PRO A 56 11.16 -10.93 -19.29
C PRO A 56 10.60 -11.89 -20.35
N ASP A 57 10.61 -13.20 -20.07
CA ASP A 57 10.07 -14.23 -20.97
C ASP A 57 8.56 -14.04 -21.20
N ALA A 58 7.83 -13.71 -20.13
CA ALA A 58 6.41 -13.42 -20.20
C ALA A 58 6.13 -12.18 -21.06
N LEU A 59 6.94 -11.12 -20.93
CA LEU A 59 6.84 -9.95 -21.80
C LEU A 59 7.11 -10.31 -23.26
N GLY A 60 8.13 -11.14 -23.54
CA GLY A 60 8.40 -11.66 -24.88
C GLY A 60 7.19 -12.39 -25.48
N THR A 61 6.49 -13.18 -24.66
CA THR A 61 5.25 -13.86 -25.06
C THR A 61 4.14 -12.86 -25.40
N VAL A 62 3.95 -11.83 -24.58
CA VAL A 62 2.95 -10.77 -24.84
C VAL A 62 3.25 -10.06 -26.16
N LEU A 63 4.52 -9.72 -26.42
CA LEU A 63 4.92 -9.06 -27.67
C LEU A 63 4.71 -9.97 -28.89
N SER A 64 4.96 -11.27 -28.75
CA SER A 64 4.66 -12.27 -29.79
C SER A 64 3.16 -12.35 -30.09
N ILE A 65 2.32 -12.41 -29.05
CA ILE A 65 0.86 -12.39 -29.20
C ILE A 65 0.39 -11.11 -29.88
N MET A 66 0.97 -9.95 -29.53
CA MET A 66 0.66 -8.67 -30.15
C MET A 66 0.96 -8.66 -31.65
N ALA A 67 2.09 -9.24 -32.06
CA ALA A 67 2.49 -9.27 -33.47
C ALA A 67 1.71 -10.33 -34.29
N SER A 68 1.68 -11.58 -33.81
CA SER A 68 1.26 -12.75 -34.58
C SER A 68 0.18 -13.60 -33.92
N GLY A 69 -0.53 -13.07 -32.91
CA GLY A 69 -1.65 -13.78 -32.30
C GLY A 69 -2.74 -14.17 -33.31
N GLU A 70 -3.35 -15.33 -33.09
CA GLU A 70 -4.36 -15.90 -34.01
C GLU A 70 -5.63 -15.04 -34.11
N ASN A 71 -6.04 -14.42 -33.01
CA ASN A 71 -7.27 -13.63 -32.92
C ASN A 71 -6.97 -12.15 -32.68
N GLU A 72 -7.67 -11.26 -33.38
CA GLU A 72 -7.56 -9.81 -33.21
C GLU A 72 -7.79 -9.37 -31.77
N ARG A 73 -8.74 -10.01 -31.07
CA ARG A 73 -9.00 -9.76 -29.65
C ARG A 73 -7.77 -9.99 -28.77
N ASN A 74 -6.99 -11.03 -29.06
CA ASN A 74 -5.77 -11.34 -28.30
C ASN A 74 -4.66 -10.32 -28.63
N LYS A 75 -4.54 -9.91 -29.89
CA LYS A 75 -3.60 -8.85 -30.30
C LYS A 75 -3.94 -7.52 -29.62
N LEU A 76 -5.21 -7.13 -29.63
CA LEU A 76 -5.70 -5.91 -28.99
C LEU A 76 -5.43 -5.94 -27.48
N ALA A 77 -5.74 -7.05 -26.81
CA ALA A 77 -5.49 -7.20 -25.37
C ALA A 77 -3.99 -7.12 -25.04
N ALA A 78 -3.12 -7.73 -25.86
CA ALA A 78 -1.67 -7.64 -25.68
C ALA A 78 -1.15 -6.21 -25.92
N ALA A 79 -1.62 -5.54 -26.96
CA ALA A 79 -1.27 -4.14 -27.24
C ALA A 79 -1.70 -3.22 -26.09
N GLN A 80 -2.94 -3.36 -25.61
CA GLN A 80 -3.45 -2.60 -24.47
C GLN A 80 -2.64 -2.86 -23.20
N TYR A 81 -2.25 -4.12 -22.95
CA TYR A 81 -1.41 -4.46 -21.80
C TYR A 81 -0.05 -3.73 -21.82
N VAL A 82 0.59 -3.64 -22.99
CA VAL A 82 1.87 -2.92 -23.16
C VAL A 82 1.68 -1.41 -22.92
N ILE A 83 0.63 -0.82 -23.49
CA ILE A 83 0.33 0.61 -23.33
C ILE A 83 0.06 0.93 -21.85
N ASP A 84 -0.83 0.18 -21.20
CA ASP A 84 -1.18 0.36 -19.79
C ASP A 84 0.05 0.25 -18.88
N ARG A 85 1.03 -0.60 -19.23
CA ARG A 85 2.25 -0.77 -18.42
C ARG A 85 3.26 0.36 -18.60
N GLY A 86 3.34 0.94 -19.79
CA GLY A 86 4.25 2.03 -20.15
C GLY A 86 3.74 3.41 -19.72
N TRP A 87 2.45 3.66 -19.93
CA TRP A 87 1.83 4.98 -19.69
C TRP A 87 0.94 5.02 -18.44
N GLY A 88 0.63 3.86 -17.87
CA GLY A 88 -0.35 3.73 -16.79
C GLY A 88 -1.78 3.62 -17.31
N LYS A 89 -2.70 3.26 -16.41
CA LYS A 89 -4.14 3.25 -16.70
C LYS A 89 -4.73 4.65 -16.54
N ALA A 90 -5.85 4.89 -17.22
CA ALA A 90 -6.65 6.09 -17.03
C ALA A 90 -6.95 6.31 -15.54
N LYS A 91 -6.89 7.58 -15.11
CA LYS A 91 -7.19 7.95 -13.72
C LYS A 91 -8.62 7.54 -13.38
N GLN A 92 -8.79 6.76 -12.32
CA GLN A 92 -10.11 6.43 -11.81
C GLN A 92 -10.70 7.66 -11.12
N GLU A 93 -11.83 8.15 -11.61
CA GLU A 93 -12.64 9.13 -10.91
C GLU A 93 -13.38 8.43 -9.77
N ILE A 94 -13.32 9.03 -8.57
CA ILE A 94 -14.00 8.52 -7.39
C ILE A 94 -14.89 9.64 -6.88
N GLU A 95 -16.19 9.39 -6.86
CA GLU A 95 -17.16 10.24 -6.19
C GLU A 95 -17.21 9.84 -4.70
N HIS A 96 -16.97 10.80 -3.83
CA HIS A 96 -17.12 10.61 -2.40
C HIS A 96 -18.45 11.18 -1.94
N VAL A 97 -19.23 10.37 -1.22
CA VAL A 97 -20.49 10.79 -0.60
C VAL A 97 -20.38 10.56 0.91
N GLY A 98 -20.90 11.49 1.70
CA GLY A 98 -20.98 11.35 3.14
C GLY A 98 -21.89 10.18 3.54
N LYS A 99 -21.70 9.68 4.77
CA LYS A 99 -22.47 8.55 5.31
C LYS A 99 -23.98 8.81 5.15
N GLY A 100 -24.66 7.93 4.42
CA GLY A 100 -26.11 8.04 4.17
C GLY A 100 -26.52 9.03 3.07
N GLY A 101 -25.62 9.40 2.15
CA GLY A 101 -25.93 10.36 1.10
C GLY A 101 -25.67 11.82 1.50
N ALA A 102 -25.12 12.05 2.70
CA ALA A 102 -24.88 13.40 3.21
C ALA A 102 -23.77 14.11 2.43
N GLU A 103 -23.86 15.44 2.35
CA GLU A 103 -22.83 16.27 1.75
C GLU A 103 -21.54 16.24 2.60
N LEU A 104 -20.39 16.14 1.93
CA LEU A 104 -19.08 16.18 2.59
C LEU A 104 -18.73 17.63 2.93
N SER A 105 -18.81 17.98 4.21
CA SER A 105 -18.29 19.27 4.69
C SER A 105 -16.82 19.14 5.08
N LEU A 106 -15.97 19.96 4.44
CA LEU A 106 -14.55 20.09 4.77
C LEU A 106 -14.33 21.44 5.45
N SER A 107 -14.01 21.43 6.75
CA SER A 107 -13.55 22.64 7.45
C SER A 107 -12.04 22.64 7.58
N VAL A 108 -11.40 23.68 7.06
CA VAL A 108 -9.95 23.91 7.20
C VAL A 108 -9.74 25.01 8.22
N SER A 109 -9.01 24.72 9.29
CA SER A 109 -8.58 25.72 10.28
C SER A 109 -7.06 25.79 10.32
N PHE A 110 -6.52 27.01 10.22
CA PHE A 110 -5.10 27.28 10.38
C PHE A 110 -4.80 27.47 11.86
N VAL A 111 -3.91 26.64 12.41
CA VAL A 111 -3.40 26.81 13.78
C VAL A 111 -2.05 27.52 13.69
N PRO A 112 -1.91 28.76 14.24
CA PRO A 112 -0.63 29.45 14.24
C PRO A 112 0.40 28.69 15.08
N SER A 113 1.61 28.57 14.55
CA SER A 113 2.75 27.96 15.22
C SER A 113 3.30 28.93 16.27
N VAL A 114 3.19 28.56 17.54
CA VAL A 114 3.77 29.33 18.66
C VAL A 114 5.27 29.06 18.71
N LYS A 115 6.07 30.13 18.66
CA LYS A 115 7.54 30.11 18.81
C LYS A 115 7.95 29.78 20.23
#